data_AF-A0AA88X7W7-F1
#
_entry.id   AF-A0AA88X7W7-F1
#
_cell.length_a   1.000
_cell.length_b   1.000
_cell.length_c   1.000
_cell.angle_alpha   90.00
_cell.angle_beta   90.00
_cell.angle_gamma   90.00
#
_symmetry.space_group_name_H-M   'P 1'
#
loop_
_entity.id
_entity.type
_entity.pdbx_description
1 polymer ?
#
loop_
_entity_poly.entity_id
_entity_poly.type
_entity_poly.pdbx_seq_one_letter_code
_entity_poly.pdbx_strand_id
1 'polypeptide(L)'
;MSFFQPSLSSNSNFDEHRWVIQIRRALEEGIEEDFDVSVSIFCVLKSLMLSSPVSYVPQQVALGPFHHWRSELIDMERYKLGAAKRTQKQLQSLNFQRLVDHLTKLEPSIPASYHKYLDLHGETLAWMMAVDSSFLLEFLQVYAAKEGSYLED
;
A
#
# COMPACT_ATOMS: atom_id res chain seq x y z
N MET A 1 -9.58 8.03 18.56
CA MET A 1 -8.72 8.29 19.74
C MET A 1 -7.42 7.54 19.54
N SER A 2 -6.28 8.24 19.47
CA SER A 2 -4.99 7.68 19.09
C SER A 2 -4.26 7.09 20.30
N PHE A 3 -4.03 5.78 20.34
CA PHE A 3 -3.39 5.13 21.49
C PHE A 3 -1.88 4.88 21.39
N PHE A 4 -1.22 5.21 20.28
CA PHE A 4 0.22 4.96 20.17
C PHE A 4 0.96 6.03 19.37
N GLN A 5 1.55 6.99 20.07
CA GLN A 5 2.75 7.69 19.62
C GLN A 5 3.87 7.43 20.64
N PRO A 6 4.92 6.67 20.30
CA PRO A 6 6.11 6.61 21.12
C PRO A 6 6.99 7.82 20.81
N SER A 7 7.01 8.81 21.70
CA SER A 7 8.07 9.81 21.71
C SER A 7 9.35 9.13 22.20
N LEU A 8 10.34 8.97 21.32
CA LEU A 8 11.70 8.63 21.73
C LEU A 8 12.31 9.84 22.46
N SER A 9 12.10 9.90 23.77
CA SER A 9 12.93 10.66 24.69
C SER A 9 13.17 9.82 25.94
N SER A 10 14.46 9.65 26.25
CA SER A 10 15.06 8.83 27.29
C SER A 10 14.48 8.98 28.69
N ASN A 11 14.42 7.83 29.40
CA ASN A 11 14.09 7.60 30.82
C ASN A 11 12.60 7.71 31.22
N SER A 12 11.77 6.81 30.71
CA SER A 12 10.49 6.49 31.35
C SER A 12 10.67 5.36 32.37
N ASN A 13 10.40 5.63 33.65
CA ASN A 13 10.25 4.61 34.67
C ASN A 13 9.05 3.72 34.28
N PHE A 14 9.32 2.59 33.63
CA PHE A 14 8.29 1.70 33.11
C PHE A 14 7.53 1.07 34.28
N ASP A 15 6.26 1.45 34.44
CA ASP A 15 5.39 0.92 35.49
C ASP A 15 4.79 -0.41 35.01
N GLU A 16 5.53 -1.49 35.29
CA GLU A 16 5.18 -2.86 34.93
C GLU A 16 3.78 -3.25 35.43
N HIS A 17 3.43 -2.84 36.65
CA HIS A 17 2.16 -3.19 37.27
C HIS A 17 0.98 -2.51 36.55
N ARG A 18 1.14 -1.23 36.21
CA ARG A 18 0.14 -0.51 35.42
C ARG A 18 -0.01 -1.11 34.02
N TRP A 19 1.08 -1.52 33.38
CA TRP A 19 1.02 -2.19 32.08
C TRP A 19 0.24 -3.51 32.16
N VAL A 20 0.49 -4.35 33.18
CA VAL A 20 -0.23 -5.62 33.38
C VAL A 20 -1.74 -5.41 33.58
N ILE A 21 -2.14 -4.42 34.38
CA ILE A 21 -3.57 -4.09 34.59
C ILE A 21 -4.22 -3.66 33.27
N GLN A 22 -3.55 -2.80 32.49
CA GLN A 22 -4.07 -2.31 31.22
C GLN A 22 -4.28 -3.44 30.21
N ILE A 23 -3.33 -4.38 30.10
CA ILE A 23 -3.45 -5.52 29.20
C ILE A 23 -4.56 -6.48 29.62
N ARG A 24 -4.65 -6.83 30.91
CA ARG A 24 -5.74 -7.70 31.41
C ARG A 24 -7.10 -7.13 31.08
N ARG A 25 -7.28 -5.83 31.36
CA ARG A 25 -8.53 -5.12 31.06
C ARG A 25 -8.85 -5.11 29.57
N ALA A 26 -7.87 -4.83 28.70
CA ALA A 26 -8.07 -4.83 27.25
C ALA A 26 -8.46 -6.22 26.70
N LEU A 27 -7.92 -7.30 27.29
CA LEU A 27 -8.27 -8.68 26.92
C LEU A 27 -9.65 -9.09 27.44
N GLU A 28 -10.06 -8.61 28.61
CA GLU A 28 -11.38 -8.86 29.21
C GLU A 28 -12.50 -8.08 28.52
N GLU A 29 -12.21 -6.90 27.98
CA GLU A 29 -13.17 -6.04 27.26
C GLU A 29 -13.58 -6.63 25.89
N GLY A 30 -12.98 -7.75 25.47
CA GLY A 30 -13.41 -8.50 24.29
C GLY A 30 -13.49 -7.61 23.06
N ILE A 31 -12.34 -7.21 22.52
CA ILE A 31 -12.31 -6.53 21.22
C ILE A 31 -12.92 -7.53 20.23
N GLU A 32 -14.13 -7.25 19.76
CA GLU A 32 -14.66 -7.85 18.55
C GLU A 32 -13.71 -7.42 17.43
N GLU A 33 -12.73 -8.27 17.24
CA GLU A 33 -11.78 -8.25 16.16
C GLU A 33 -12.60 -8.47 14.88
N ASP A 34 -13.16 -7.38 14.32
CA ASP A 34 -13.75 -7.33 12.97
C ASP A 34 -12.59 -7.46 11.95
N PHE A 35 -11.95 -8.63 11.96
CA PHE A 35 -10.68 -8.95 11.31
C PHE A 35 -10.86 -9.35 9.85
N ASP A 36 -11.76 -8.67 9.11
CA ASP A 36 -11.77 -8.88 7.66
C ASP A 36 -10.61 -8.14 6.97
N VAL A 37 -9.91 -7.24 7.68
CA VAL A 37 -8.73 -6.54 7.14
C VAL A 37 -7.56 -6.58 8.13
N SER A 38 -6.58 -7.44 7.85
CA SER A 38 -5.31 -7.47 8.60
C SER A 38 -4.28 -6.54 7.96
N VAL A 39 -3.52 -5.84 8.81
CA VAL A 39 -2.37 -5.03 8.39
C VAL A 39 -1.35 -5.93 7.71
N SER A 40 -1.08 -5.69 6.43
CA SER A 40 -0.24 -6.56 5.59
C SER A 40 0.87 -5.81 4.84
N ILE A 41 0.80 -4.47 4.78
CA ILE A 41 1.78 -3.62 4.08
C ILE A 41 2.60 -2.83 5.10
N PHE A 42 3.86 -3.26 5.25
CA PHE A 42 4.82 -2.71 6.22
C PHE A 42 5.89 -1.85 5.55
N CYS A 43 6.32 -0.78 6.23
CA CYS A 43 7.51 -0.05 5.82
C CYS A 43 8.73 -0.82 6.30
N VAL A 44 9.79 -0.75 5.51
CA VAL A 44 11.10 -1.25 5.92
C VAL A 44 11.58 -0.48 7.16
N LEU A 45 12.12 -1.22 8.13
CA LEU A 45 12.67 -0.65 9.37
C LEU A 45 13.81 0.33 9.05
N LYS A 46 13.88 1.44 9.80
CA LYS A 46 14.89 2.49 9.58
C LYS A 46 16.32 1.94 9.65
N SER A 47 16.60 0.98 10.54
CA SER A 47 17.91 0.33 10.64
C SER A 47 18.31 -0.39 9.34
N LEU A 48 17.38 -1.10 8.72
CA LEU A 48 17.60 -1.79 7.44
C LEU A 48 17.75 -0.79 6.28
N MET A 49 16.92 0.26 6.26
CA MET A 49 17.06 1.36 5.30
C MET A 49 18.44 2.01 5.36
N LEU A 50 18.99 2.21 6.57
CA LEU A 50 20.32 2.80 6.75
C LEU A 50 21.45 1.85 6.34
N SER A 51 21.28 0.54 6.53
CA SER A 51 22.31 -0.43 6.15
C SER A 51 22.43 -0.61 4.64
N SER A 52 21.32 -0.52 3.89
CA SER A 52 21.35 -0.59 2.43
C SER A 52 20.17 0.16 1.79
N PRO A 53 20.29 1.49 1.62
CA PRO A 53 19.18 2.30 1.09
C PRO A 53 18.66 1.82 -0.27
N VAL A 54 19.57 1.40 -1.16
CA VAL A 54 19.25 0.98 -2.53
C VAL A 54 18.47 -0.34 -2.61
N SER A 55 18.53 -1.17 -1.57
CA SER A 55 17.81 -2.45 -1.52
C SER A 55 16.33 -2.29 -1.17
N TYR A 56 15.95 -1.17 -0.59
CA TYR A 56 14.63 -0.96 0.02
C TYR A 56 13.89 0.25 -0.54
N VAL A 57 14.55 1.08 -1.35
CA VAL A 57 13.93 2.18 -2.09
C VAL A 57 13.72 1.72 -3.53
N PRO A 58 12.49 1.80 -4.07
CA PRO A 58 12.25 1.51 -5.48
C PRO A 58 13.10 2.41 -6.39
N GLN A 59 13.74 1.82 -7.40
CA GLN A 59 14.66 2.52 -8.31
C GLN A 59 14.03 2.88 -9.66
N GLN A 60 12.95 2.19 -10.05
CA GLN A 60 12.30 2.38 -11.34
C GLN A 60 10.81 2.65 -11.16
N VAL A 61 10.08 1.72 -10.53
CA VAL A 61 8.64 1.83 -10.34
C VAL A 61 8.27 1.74 -8.87
N ALA A 62 7.46 2.69 -8.40
CA ALA A 62 6.76 2.60 -7.13
C ALA A 62 5.34 2.08 -7.34
N LEU A 63 4.79 1.33 -6.40
CA LEU A 63 3.38 0.95 -6.38
C LEU A 63 2.79 1.38 -5.03
N GLY A 64 1.58 1.95 -5.09
CA GLY A 64 0.88 2.45 -3.94
C GLY A 64 1.53 3.70 -3.30
N PRO A 65 1.03 4.09 -2.11
CA PRO A 65 1.22 5.43 -1.57
C PRO A 65 2.58 5.66 -0.88
N PHE A 66 3.25 4.62 -0.39
CA PHE A 66 4.49 4.78 0.40
C PHE A 66 5.67 5.38 -0.37
N HIS A 67 5.70 5.22 -1.70
CA HIS A 67 6.78 5.73 -2.54
C HIS A 67 6.27 6.62 -3.67
N HIS A 68 5.02 7.09 -3.59
CA HIS A 68 4.43 7.97 -4.58
C HIS A 68 5.05 9.39 -4.53
N TRP A 69 4.99 10.11 -5.65
CA TRP A 69 5.55 11.47 -5.85
C TRP A 69 7.07 11.63 -5.70
N ARG A 70 7.83 10.54 -5.77
CA ARG A 70 9.29 10.62 -5.91
C ARG A 70 9.65 11.12 -7.30
N SER A 71 10.40 12.22 -7.35
CA SER A 71 10.83 12.85 -8.60
C SER A 71 11.68 11.88 -9.44
N GLU A 72 12.42 10.99 -8.80
CA GLU A 72 13.26 10.00 -9.45
C GLU A 72 12.45 8.91 -10.17
N LEU A 73 11.16 8.75 -9.84
CA LEU A 73 10.28 7.72 -10.38
C LEU A 73 9.22 8.29 -11.35
N ILE A 74 9.28 9.61 -11.63
CA ILE A 74 8.26 10.31 -12.41
C ILE A 74 8.15 9.80 -13.85
N ASP A 75 9.24 9.29 -14.42
CA ASP A 75 9.25 8.74 -15.77
C ASP A 75 8.32 7.53 -15.87
N MET A 76 8.27 6.68 -14.83
CA MET A 76 7.39 5.52 -14.79
C MET A 76 5.92 5.89 -14.64
N GLU A 77 5.58 7.04 -14.06
CA GLU A 77 4.19 7.51 -13.97
C GLU A 77 3.56 7.71 -15.36
N ARG A 78 4.35 8.12 -16.36
CA ARG A 78 3.88 8.23 -17.75
C ARG A 78 3.54 6.86 -18.36
N TYR A 79 4.36 5.85 -18.09
CA TYR A 79 4.12 4.49 -18.56
C TYR A 79 2.88 3.88 -17.91
N LYS A 80 2.70 4.11 -16.60
CA LYS A 80 1.49 3.67 -15.89
C LYS A 80 0.22 4.32 -16.43
N LEU A 81 0.25 5.63 -16.67
CA LEU A 81 -0.87 6.32 -17.30
C LEU A 81 -1.14 5.80 -18.72
N GLY A 82 -0.09 5.44 -19.46
CA GLY A 82 -0.22 4.76 -20.75
C GLY A 82 -0.94 3.42 -20.64
N ALA A 83 -0.59 2.60 -19.64
CA ALA A 83 -1.24 1.34 -19.37
C ALA A 83 -2.72 1.55 -18.98
N ALA A 84 -3.01 2.46 -18.06
CA ALA A 84 -4.38 2.83 -17.69
C ALA A 84 -5.25 3.24 -18.89
N LYS A 85 -4.70 4.05 -19.82
CA LYS A 85 -5.39 4.41 -21.07
C LYS A 85 -5.66 3.22 -21.97
N ARG A 86 -4.74 2.25 -22.05
CA ARG A 86 -4.95 1.01 -22.82
C ARG A 86 -5.98 0.11 -22.15
N THR A 87 -5.91 -0.06 -20.84
CA THR A 87 -6.92 -0.76 -20.04
C THR A 87 -8.30 -0.16 -20.26
N GLN A 88 -8.43 1.17 -20.21
CA GLN A 88 -9.70 1.85 -20.50
C GLN A 88 -10.25 1.52 -21.89
N LYS A 89 -9.40 1.44 -22.92
CA LYS A 89 -9.82 1.05 -24.28
C LYS A 89 -10.24 -0.41 -24.36
N GLN A 90 -9.53 -1.31 -23.68
CA GLN A 90 -9.83 -2.75 -23.64
C GLN A 90 -11.13 -3.05 -22.90
N LEU A 91 -11.45 -2.25 -21.89
CA LEU A 91 -12.67 -2.37 -21.11
C LEU A 91 -13.95 -2.02 -21.90
N GLN A 92 -13.83 -1.52 -23.14
CA GLN A 92 -14.86 -1.21 -24.14
C GLN A 92 -16.07 -0.39 -23.64
N SER A 93 -16.88 -0.95 -22.74
CA SER A 93 -18.11 -0.39 -22.15
C SER A 93 -17.95 0.05 -20.69
N LEU A 94 -16.92 -0.40 -19.98
CA LEU A 94 -16.63 0.00 -18.62
C LEU A 94 -15.86 1.33 -18.62
N ASN A 95 -16.51 2.39 -18.13
CA ASN A 95 -15.85 3.65 -17.86
C ASN A 95 -14.76 3.42 -16.81
N PHE A 96 -13.53 3.90 -17.05
CA PHE A 96 -12.44 3.85 -16.07
C PHE A 96 -12.84 4.49 -14.73
N GLN A 97 -13.71 5.50 -14.76
CA GLN A 97 -14.33 6.06 -13.56
C GLN A 97 -15.06 4.99 -12.73
N ARG A 98 -15.75 4.03 -13.35
CA ARG A 98 -16.43 2.96 -12.59
C ARG A 98 -15.45 2.04 -11.86
N LEU A 99 -14.26 1.83 -12.42
CA LEU A 99 -13.18 1.11 -11.73
C LEU A 99 -12.75 1.90 -10.49
N VAL A 100 -12.54 3.21 -10.64
CA VAL A 100 -12.19 4.10 -9.53
C VAL A 100 -13.31 4.14 -8.49
N ASP A 101 -14.57 4.21 -8.89
CA ASP A 101 -15.73 4.21 -7.99
C ASP A 101 -15.81 2.89 -7.20
N HIS A 102 -15.51 1.75 -7.83
CA HIS A 102 -15.44 0.47 -7.15
C HIS A 102 -14.30 0.44 -6.13
N LEU A 103 -13.11 0.93 -6.50
CA LEU A 103 -11.97 1.01 -5.57
C LEU A 103 -12.24 1.98 -4.42
N THR A 104 -12.97 3.07 -4.68
CA THR A 104 -13.40 4.04 -3.65
C THR A 104 -14.39 3.40 -2.67
N LYS A 105 -15.22 2.44 -3.10
CA LYS A 105 -16.08 1.69 -2.17
C LYS A 105 -15.31 0.69 -1.30
N LEU A 106 -14.13 0.28 -1.74
CA LEU A 106 -13.17 -0.53 -0.98
C LEU A 106 -12.25 0.32 -0.09
N GLU A 107 -12.47 1.64 -0.05
CA GLU A 107 -11.61 2.60 0.65
C GLU A 107 -11.41 2.33 2.13
N PRO A 108 -12.34 1.75 2.93
CA PRO A 108 -11.99 1.44 4.32
C PRO A 108 -10.89 0.37 4.44
N SER A 109 -10.88 -0.61 3.52
CA SER A 109 -9.99 -1.77 3.58
C SER A 109 -8.58 -1.49 3.05
N ILE A 110 -8.45 -0.61 2.05
CA ILE A 110 -7.16 -0.34 1.41
C ILE A 110 -6.17 0.33 2.40
N PRO A 111 -6.47 1.46 3.06
CA PRO A 111 -5.62 2.07 4.08
C PRO A 111 -5.42 1.18 5.30
N ALA A 112 -6.43 0.41 5.71
CA ALA A 112 -6.31 -0.52 6.84
C ALA A 112 -5.27 -1.64 6.59
N SER A 113 -4.95 -1.93 5.33
CA SER A 113 -3.86 -2.85 4.98
C SER A 113 -2.47 -2.27 5.27
N TYR A 114 -2.32 -0.95 5.43
CA TYR A 114 -1.03 -0.29 5.68
C TYR A 114 -0.79 -0.10 7.18
N HIS A 115 0.38 -0.51 7.67
CA HIS A 115 0.78 -0.34 9.08
C HIS A 115 0.99 1.13 9.52
N LYS A 116 0.88 2.09 8.59
CA LYS A 116 1.00 3.53 8.83
C LYS A 116 -0.22 4.23 8.28
N TYR A 117 -0.65 5.27 9.00
CA TYR A 117 -1.66 6.19 8.52
C TYR A 117 -1.28 6.77 7.17
N LEU A 118 -2.23 6.74 6.22
CA LEU A 118 -2.09 7.36 4.91
C LEU A 118 -2.79 8.71 4.95
N ASP A 119 -2.01 9.79 4.82
CA ASP A 119 -2.56 11.15 4.70
C ASP A 119 -2.93 11.43 3.23
N LEU A 120 -3.87 10.64 2.72
CA LEU A 120 -4.37 10.74 1.35
C LEU A 120 -5.89 10.75 1.37
N HIS A 121 -6.47 11.58 0.51
CA HIS A 121 -7.90 11.50 0.26
C HIS A 121 -8.25 10.16 -0.40
N GLY A 122 -9.36 9.56 0.00
CA GLY A 122 -9.80 8.24 -0.48
C GLY A 122 -9.91 8.16 -2.00
N GLU A 123 -10.42 9.20 -2.65
CA GLU A 123 -10.48 9.26 -4.12
C GLU A 123 -9.07 9.28 -4.74
N THR A 124 -8.14 10.03 -4.16
CA THR A 124 -6.73 10.04 -4.61
C THR A 124 -6.11 8.65 -4.52
N LEU A 125 -6.36 7.94 -3.43
CA LEU A 125 -5.89 6.57 -3.25
C LEU A 125 -6.51 5.61 -4.27
N ALA A 126 -7.81 5.74 -4.53
CA ALA A 126 -8.51 4.92 -5.53
C ALA A 126 -7.95 5.14 -6.95
N TRP A 127 -7.70 6.39 -7.35
CA TRP A 127 -7.06 6.70 -8.63
C TRP A 127 -5.65 6.11 -8.73
N MET A 128 -4.85 6.25 -7.67
CA MET A 128 -3.52 5.66 -7.59
C MET A 128 -3.58 4.14 -7.78
N MET A 129 -4.48 3.47 -7.05
CA MET A 129 -4.67 2.02 -7.17
C MET A 129 -5.11 1.60 -8.57
N ALA A 130 -6.03 2.33 -9.21
CA ALA A 130 -6.48 2.04 -10.56
C ALA A 130 -5.33 2.13 -11.58
N VAL A 131 -4.52 3.19 -11.50
CA VAL A 131 -3.39 3.42 -12.41
C VAL A 131 -2.29 2.40 -12.19
N ASP A 132 -1.90 2.16 -10.94
CA ASP A 132 -0.85 1.21 -10.58
C ASP A 132 -1.27 -0.24 -10.92
N SER A 133 -2.52 -0.61 -10.66
CA SER A 133 -3.03 -1.95 -11.00
C SER A 133 -3.10 -2.17 -12.51
N SER A 134 -3.49 -1.13 -13.28
CA SER A 134 -3.49 -1.21 -14.75
C SER A 134 -2.08 -1.46 -15.30
N PHE A 135 -1.09 -0.76 -14.75
CA PHE A 135 0.31 -0.99 -15.09
C PHE A 135 0.78 -2.39 -14.72
N LEU A 136 0.51 -2.84 -13.49
CA LEU A 136 0.95 -4.14 -13.00
C LEU A 136 0.35 -5.28 -13.82
N LEU A 137 -0.95 -5.20 -14.14
CA LEU A 137 -1.61 -6.19 -14.99
C LEU A 137 -1.00 -6.25 -16.39
N GLU A 138 -0.77 -5.11 -17.03
CA GLU A 138 -0.12 -5.08 -18.33
C GLU A 138 1.32 -5.62 -18.28
N PHE A 139 2.08 -5.24 -17.25
CA PHE A 139 3.44 -5.75 -17.03
C PHE A 139 3.46 -7.27 -16.92
N LEU A 140 2.58 -7.84 -16.10
CA LEU A 140 2.46 -9.29 -15.92
C LEU A 140 2.01 -10.00 -17.21
N GLN A 141 1.08 -9.41 -17.96
CA GLN A 141 0.64 -9.96 -19.26
C GLN A 141 1.79 -10.00 -20.27
N VAL A 142 2.56 -8.92 -20.38
CA VAL A 142 3.73 -8.85 -21.27
C VAL A 142 4.80 -9.84 -20.83
N TYR A 143 5.02 -9.99 -19.52
CA TYR A 143 5.95 -10.96 -18.97
C TYR A 143 5.54 -12.40 -19.31
N ALA A 144 4.29 -12.76 -19.05
CA ALA A 144 3.75 -14.09 -19.34
C ALA A 144 3.78 -14.43 -20.84
N ALA A 145 3.47 -13.47 -21.72
CA ALA A 145 3.55 -13.67 -23.16
C ALA A 145 4.98 -13.95 -23.64
N LYS A 146 5.99 -13.32 -23.00
CA LYS A 146 7.40 -13.57 -23.29
C LYS A 146 7.84 -14.94 -22.79
N GLU A 147 7.50 -15.34 -21.57
CA GLU A 147 7.85 -16.67 -21.06
C GLU A 147 7.24 -17.80 -21.89
N GLY A 148 5.98 -17.66 -22.35
CA GLY A 148 5.36 -18.61 -23.26
C GLY A 148 6.13 -18.77 -24.57
N SER A 149 6.71 -17.68 -25.09
CA SER A 149 7.54 -17.74 -26.31
C SER A 149 8.90 -18.40 -26.13
N TYR A 150 9.45 -18.49 -24.90
CA TYR A 150 10.72 -19.17 -24.63
C TYR A 150 10.56 -20.68 -24.37
N LEU A 151 9.32 -21.18 -24.23
CA LEU A 151 9.03 -22.60 -24.00
C LEU A 151 8.63 -23.34 -25.28
N GLU A 152 8.50 -22.64 -26.41
CA GLU A 152 8.21 -23.19 -27.74
C GLU A 152 9.44 -23.27 -28.66
N ASP A 153 10.61 -22.82 -28.17
CA ASP A 153 11.94 -22.96 -28.81
C ASP A 153 12.78 -24.05 -28.11
#